data_AF-A0A2J6JAE2-F1
#
_entry.id   AF-A0A2J6JAE2-F1
#
_cell.length_a   1.000
_cell.length_b   1.000
_cell.length_c   1.000
_cell.angle_alpha   90.00
_cell.angle_beta   90.00
_cell.angle_gamma   90.00
#
_symmetry.space_group_name_H-M   'P 1'
#
loop_
_entity.id
_entity.type
_entity.pdbx_description
1 polymer ?
#
loop_
_entity_poly.entity_id
_entity_poly.type
_entity_poly.pdbx_seq_one_letter_code
_entity_poly.pdbx_strand_id
1 'polypeptide(L)' 'MNEMGTMDTVTRLVRYCHQGEEFAQRLFDEVISQGMLDIKMPEGMMHLSQEEHDEFVARFSAEVGPTLWISKRRKH' A
#
# COMPACT_ATOMS: atom_id res chain seq x y z
N MET A 1 -6.77 -3.20 -27.98
CA MET A 1 -6.68 -2.70 -26.59
C MET A 1 -6.51 -3.92 -25.70
N ASN A 2 -5.27 -4.31 -25.41
CA ASN A 2 -4.95 -5.37 -24.45
C ASN A 2 -3.60 -4.99 -23.85
N GLU A 3 -3.64 -4.16 -22.81
CA GLU A 3 -2.45 -3.80 -22.04
C GLU A 3 -2.20 -4.95 -21.06
N MET A 4 -1.46 -5.94 -21.54
CA MET A 4 -1.10 -7.14 -20.81
C MET A 4 0.21 -6.87 -20.06
N GLY A 5 0.12 -6.76 -18.74
CA GLY A 5 1.02 -7.53 -17.88
C GLY A 5 2.24 -6.86 -17.25
N THR A 6 2.34 -5.54 -17.14
CA THR A 6 3.14 -4.96 -16.05
C THR A 6 2.23 -4.84 -14.85
N MET A 7 2.16 -5.91 -14.05
CA MET A 7 1.55 -5.82 -12.71
C MET A 7 2.35 -4.80 -11.92
N ASP A 8 1.85 -3.57 -11.94
CA ASP A 8 2.46 -2.45 -11.26
C ASP A 8 2.64 -2.80 -9.77
N THR A 9 3.87 -2.65 -9.28
CA THR A 9 4.27 -2.90 -7.89
C THR A 9 3.27 -2.28 -6.91
N VAL A 10 2.82 -1.05 -7.22
CA VAL A 10 1.84 -0.30 -6.42
C VAL A 10 0.51 -1.02 -6.39
N THR A 11 0.03 -1.47 -7.55
CA THR A 11 -1.23 -2.23 -7.63
C THR A 11 -1.17 -3.50 -6.78
N ARG A 12 -0.02 -4.18 -6.73
CA ARG A 12 0.17 -5.36 -5.89
C ARG A 12 0.16 -5.00 -4.41
N LEU A 13 0.86 -3.93 -4.01
CA LEU A 13 0.87 -3.44 -2.63
C LEU A 13 -0.51 -3.02 -2.15
N VAL A 14 -1.25 -2.25 -2.95
CA VAL A 14 -2.63 -1.83 -2.64
C VAL A 14 -3.53 -3.06 -2.46
N ARG A 15 -3.48 -4.03 -3.37
CA ARG A 15 -4.25 -5.29 -3.21
C ARG A 15 -3.88 -6.02 -1.92
N TYR A 16 -2.59 -6.05 -1.58
CA TYR A 16 -2.11 -6.69 -0.36
C TYR A 16 -2.64 -5.99 0.91
N CYS A 17 -2.76 -4.66 0.87
CA CYS A 17 -3.41 -3.88 1.92
C CYS A 17 -4.89 -4.27 2.10
N HIS A 18 -5.61 -4.56 1.00
CA HIS A 18 -6.99 -5.04 1.08
C HIS A 18 -7.12 -6.47 1.63
N GLN A 19 -6.07 -7.28 1.61
CA GLN A 19 -6.10 -8.63 2.19
C GLN A 19 -5.97 -8.62 3.72
N GLY A 20 -5.42 -7.56 4.32
CA GLY A 20 -5.26 -7.48 5.77
C GLY A 20 -5.00 -6.05 6.25
N GLU A 21 -5.83 -5.59 7.19
CA GLU A 21 -5.74 -4.25 7.77
C GLU A 21 -4.41 -3.99 8.50
N GLU A 22 -3.85 -5.01 9.16
CA GLU A 22 -2.55 -4.90 9.85
C GLU A 22 -1.42 -4.60 8.87
N PHE A 23 -1.45 -5.21 7.68
CA PHE A 23 -0.48 -4.94 6.62
C PHE A 23 -0.66 -3.54 6.04
N ALA A 24 -1.90 -3.14 5.79
CA ALA A 24 -2.20 -1.80 5.33
C ALA A 24 -1.73 -0.72 6.32
N GLN A 25 -1.93 -0.96 7.63
CA GLN A 25 -1.52 -0.03 8.68
C GLN A 25 0.00 0.05 8.82
N ARG A 26 0.71 -1.09 8.69
CA ARG A 26 2.18 -1.12 8.63
C ARG A 26 2.72 -0.37 7.41
N LEU A 27 2.17 -0.64 6.23
CA LEU A 27 2.59 0.02 5.00
C LEU A 27 2.31 1.52 5.06
N PHE A 28 1.19 1.94 5.65
CA PHE A 28 0.96 3.36 5.92
C PHE A 28 2.02 3.95 6.84
N ASP A 29 2.37 3.29 7.94
CA ASP A 29 3.39 3.79 8.86
C ASP A 29 4.78 3.84 8.21
N GLU A 30 5.24 2.75 7.60
CA GLU A 30 6.58 2.64 7.02
C GLU A 30 6.70 3.51 5.74
N VAL A 31 5.72 3.47 4.84
CA VAL A 31 5.80 4.15 3.53
C VAL A 31 5.32 5.59 3.60
N ILE A 32 4.16 5.85 4.24
CA ILE A 32 3.54 7.19 4.25
C ILE A 32 4.06 8.02 5.43
N SER A 33 4.14 7.44 6.63
CA SER A 33 4.56 8.19 7.82
C SER A 33 6.09 8.34 7.93
N GLN A 34 6.84 7.28 7.63
CA GLN A 34 8.31 7.29 7.71
C GLN A 34 8.98 7.59 6.36
N GLY A 35 8.25 7.54 5.24
CA GLY A 35 8.82 7.80 3.92
C GLY A 35 9.78 6.70 3.45
N MET A 36 9.63 5.47 3.95
CA MET A 36 10.49 4.37 3.54
C MET A 36 10.15 3.91 2.12
N LEU A 37 11.18 3.80 1.31
CA LEU A 37 11.14 3.20 -0.02
C LEU A 37 11.36 1.68 0.05
N ASP A 38 12.01 1.21 1.11
CA ASP A 38 12.27 -0.20 1.33
C ASP A 38 11.21 -0.83 2.23
N ILE A 39 10.39 -1.67 1.62
CA ILE A 39 9.26 -2.33 2.28
C ILE A 39 9.60 -3.79 2.54
N LYS A 40 9.38 -4.25 3.77
CA LYS A 40 9.50 -5.67 4.10
C LYS A 40 8.20 -6.41 3.81
N MET A 41 8.17 -7.14 2.71
CA MET A 41 7.08 -8.04 2.33
C MET A 41 7.36 -9.47 2.82
N PRO A 42 6.35 -10.33 2.98
CA PRO A 42 6.56 -11.75 3.31
C PRO A 42 7.38 -12.49 2.24
N GLU A 43 7.34 -12.02 1.00
CA GLU A 43 8.12 -12.57 -0.12
C GLU A 43 9.58 -12.10 -0.13
N GLY A 44 9.91 -11.03 0.61
CA GLY A 44 11.23 -10.44 0.65
C GLY A 44 11.22 -8.92 0.84
N MET A 45 12.38 -8.30 0.75
CA MET A 45 12.50 -6.84 0.76
C MET A 45 12.17 -6.30 -0.64
N MET A 46 11.26 -5.35 -0.70
CA MET A 46 10.82 -4.69 -1.93
C MET A 46 11.28 -3.24 -1.90
N HIS A 47 11.99 -2.81 -2.94
CA HIS A 47 12.46 -1.44 -3.06
C HIS A 47 11.54 -0.69 -4.03
N LEU A 48 10.98 0.42 -3.58
CA LEU A 48 10.15 1.33 -4.37
C LEU A 48 10.97 2.48 -4.90
N SER A 49 10.73 2.85 -6.15
CA SER A 49 11.18 4.14 -6.68
C SER A 49 10.34 5.28 -6.08
N GLN A 50 10.87 6.50 -6.11
CA GLN A 50 10.13 7.67 -5.63
C GLN A 50 8.80 7.89 -6.38
N GLU A 51 8.75 7.57 -7.68
CA GLU A 51 7.54 7.64 -8.50
C GLU A 51 6.50 6.60 -8.06
N GLU A 52 6.93 5.35 -7.82
CA GLU A 52 6.08 4.27 -7.32
C GLU A 52 5.56 4.57 -5.90
N HIS A 53 6.40 5.19 -5.06
CA HIS A 53 6.01 5.66 -3.74
C HIS A 53 4.87 6.66 -3.81
N ASP A 54 5.00 7.72 -4.61
CA ASP A 54 3.98 8.77 -4.72
C ASP A 54 2.66 8.21 -5.29
N GLU A 55 2.76 7.36 -6.32
CA GLU A 55 1.59 6.67 -6.86
C GLU A 55 0.94 5.75 -5.82
N PHE A 56 1.73 5.03 -5.03
CA PHE A 56 1.21 4.21 -3.93
C PHE A 56 0.50 5.05 -2.89
N VAL A 57 1.06 6.18 -2.44
CA VAL A 57 0.41 7.05 -1.46
C VAL A 57 -0.93 7.56 -1.99
N ALA A 58 -0.96 8.01 -3.25
CA ALA A 58 -2.18 8.50 -3.88
C ALA A 58 -3.27 7.42 -3.95
N ARG A 59 -2.92 6.21 -4.41
CA ARG A 59 -3.86 5.09 -4.53
C ARG A 59 -4.26 4.50 -3.18
N PHE A 60 -3.32 4.36 -2.26
CA PHE A 60 -3.58 3.89 -0.90
C PHE A 60 -4.56 4.81 -0.20
N SER A 61 -4.39 6.13 -0.28
CA SER A 61 -5.31 7.09 0.33
C SER A 61 -6.73 7.00 -0.28
N ALA A 62 -6.83 6.81 -1.60
CA ALA A 62 -8.11 6.71 -2.30
C ALA A 62 -8.84 5.37 -2.07
N GLU A 63 -8.12 4.24 -2.09
CA GLU A 63 -8.69 2.89 -2.07
C GLU A 63 -8.71 2.28 -0.65
N VAL A 64 -7.62 2.46 0.11
CA VAL A 64 -7.40 1.80 1.41
C VAL A 64 -7.71 2.73 2.58
N GLY A 65 -7.32 4.01 2.49
CA GLY A 65 -7.55 5.06 3.48
C GLY A 65 -8.98 5.06 4.08
N PRO A 66 -10.05 5.09 3.27
CA PRO A 66 -11.42 5.04 3.81
C PRO A 66 -11.70 3.74 4.57
N THR A 67 -11.22 2.60 4.09
CA THR A 67 -11.44 1.29 4.73
C THR A 67 -10.69 1.19 6.06
N LEU A 68 -9.42 1.58 6.09
CA LEU A 68 -8.58 1.57 7.29
C LEU A 68 -9.16 2.47 8.40
N TRP A 69 -9.66 3.65 8.02
CA TRP A 69 -10.22 4.62 8.96
C TRP A 69 -11.59 4.19 9.51
N ILE A 70 -12.42 3.53 8.68
CA ILE A 70 -13.71 2.97 9.11
C ILE A 70 -13.51 1.86 10.15
N SER A 71 -12.53 0.98 9.94
CA SER A 71 -12.23 -0.09 10.90
C SER A 71 -11.68 0.41 12.22
N LYS A 72 -10.78 1.41 12.19
CA LYS A 72 -10.26 2.05 13.41
C LYS A 72 -11.39 2.70 14.23
N ARG A 73 -12.43 3.20 13.57
CA ARG A 73 -13.59 3.84 14.21
C ARG A 73 -14.62 2.85 14.76
N ARG A 74 -14.66 1.60 14.29
CA ARG A 74 -15.62 0.57 14.75
C ARG A 74 -15.20 -0.16 16.04
N LYS A 75 -14.00 0.11 16.57
CA LYS A 75 -13.48 -0.55 17.78
C LYS A 75 -13.69 0.26 19.06
N HIS A 76 -14.64 1.21 19.06
CA HIS A 76 -14.89 2.13 20.16
C HIS A 76 -16.37 2.17 20.57
#